data_AF-A0A7Z8QTR8-F1
#
_entry.id   AF-A0A7Z8QTR8-F1
#
_cell.length_a   1.000
_cell.length_b   1.000
_cell.length_c   1.000
_cell.angle_alpha   90.00
_cell.angle_beta   90.00
_cell.angle_gamma   90.00
#
_symmetry.space_group_name_H-M   'P 1'
#
loop_
_entity.id
_entity.type
_entity.pdbx_description
1 polymer ?
#
loop_
_entity_poly.entity_id
_entity_poly.type
_entity_poly.pdbx_seq_one_letter_code
_entity_poly.pdbx_strand_id
1 'polypeptide(L)'
;MTKIKGLKESDLAKIQSNPNLDSNLEKVFYYFQSNQITLENLALELQEEFAENKCISVNSKDESEQKQIAVNTLEDSDNEYRAIFAVDKLNEGWDVLNLFDIVRLYDTRDAKKGKPGKTTLSEAQLIGRGARYCPFRLENDQPLYQRKYDILNDEKEHDLKLCEELYYHSAYNPRYIQELHSALEEIGIKAKTSLECKLFLKPGFKDKSFYKAGIIFKNERIKYAREDVLGLNASFIETIHKTHLLSGYSQSLTVFEDEKQKQANKKQKDYFIKSFGSSV
;
A
#
# COMPACT_ATOMS: atom_id res chain seq x y z
N MET A 1 -12.80 19.66 -12.86
CA MET A 1 -11.93 20.41 -11.93
C MET A 1 -12.37 21.84 -11.66
N THR A 2 -13.26 22.45 -12.46
CA THR A 2 -13.69 23.85 -12.29
C THR A 2 -14.30 24.18 -10.93
N LYS A 3 -14.95 23.22 -10.28
CA LYS A 3 -15.50 23.40 -8.93
C LYS A 3 -14.43 23.46 -7.83
N ILE A 4 -13.35 22.69 -7.95
CA ILE A 4 -12.26 22.69 -6.96
C ILE A 4 -11.51 24.01 -7.04
N LYS A 5 -11.12 24.46 -8.24
CA LYS A 5 -10.47 25.77 -8.45
C LYS A 5 -11.27 26.98 -7.95
N GLY A 6 -12.58 26.81 -7.71
CA GLY A 6 -13.47 27.85 -7.18
C GLY A 6 -13.97 27.58 -5.76
N LEU A 7 -13.37 26.63 -5.02
CA LEU A 7 -13.77 26.26 -3.67
C LEU A 7 -13.59 27.44 -2.71
N LYS A 8 -14.62 27.81 -1.95
CA LYS A 8 -14.55 28.92 -0.99
C LYS A 8 -14.82 28.46 0.43
N GLU A 9 -14.44 29.28 1.40
CA GLU A 9 -14.80 29.10 2.82
C GLU A 9 -16.30 28.83 3.01
N SER A 10 -17.16 29.51 2.23
CA SER A 10 -18.61 29.37 2.31
C SER A 10 -19.10 27.98 1.93
N ASP A 11 -18.37 27.27 1.08
CA ASP A 11 -18.73 25.91 0.67
C ASP A 11 -18.32 24.90 1.73
N LEU A 12 -17.15 25.09 2.35
CA LEU A 12 -16.73 24.28 3.50
C LEU A 12 -17.63 24.52 4.72
N ALA A 13 -18.05 25.77 4.96
CA ALA A 13 -18.99 26.09 6.03
C ALA A 13 -20.37 25.44 5.83
N LYS A 14 -20.84 25.31 4.58
CA LYS A 14 -22.08 24.56 4.26
C LYS A 14 -21.92 23.07 4.58
N ILE A 15 -20.75 22.49 4.32
CA ILE A 15 -20.47 21.09 4.64
C ILE A 15 -20.43 20.91 6.17
N GLN A 16 -19.71 21.78 6.87
CA GLN A 16 -19.59 21.74 8.33
C GLN A 16 -20.93 21.93 9.05
N SER A 17 -21.84 22.73 8.48
CA SER A 17 -23.17 22.98 9.05
C SER A 17 -24.23 21.93 8.67
N ASN A 18 -23.87 20.90 7.92
CA ASN A 18 -24.79 19.82 7.57
C ASN A 18 -25.16 19.02 8.82
N PRO A 19 -26.46 18.89 9.18
CA PRO A 19 -26.89 18.15 10.37
C PRO A 19 -26.64 16.63 10.28
N ASN A 20 -26.41 16.09 9.08
CA ASN A 20 -26.07 14.69 8.86
C ASN A 20 -24.61 14.52 8.44
N LEU A 21 -23.72 15.34 9.01
CA LEU A 21 -22.29 15.24 8.75
C LEU A 21 -21.76 13.90 9.26
N ASP A 22 -20.86 13.30 8.50
CA ASP A 22 -20.20 12.06 8.91
C ASP A 22 -19.34 12.30 10.15
N SER A 23 -19.34 11.34 11.09
CA SER A 23 -18.61 11.48 12.36
C SER A 23 -17.10 11.69 12.17
N ASN A 24 -16.51 11.10 11.12
CA ASN A 24 -15.10 11.32 10.84
C ASN A 24 -14.85 12.73 10.27
N LEU A 25 -15.78 13.26 9.47
CA LEU A 25 -15.69 14.66 9.01
C LEU A 25 -15.85 15.65 10.18
N GLU A 26 -16.70 15.36 11.16
CA GLU A 26 -16.80 16.17 12.39
C GLU A 26 -15.45 16.24 13.13
N LYS A 27 -14.78 15.09 13.30
CA LYS A 27 -13.44 15.01 13.91
C LYS A 27 -12.41 15.82 13.11
N VAL A 28 -12.47 15.76 11.78
CA VAL A 28 -11.58 16.50 10.88
C VAL A 28 -11.76 18.02 11.04
N PHE A 29 -13.01 18.52 11.04
CA PHE A 29 -13.25 19.95 11.26
C PHE A 29 -12.83 20.40 12.66
N TYR A 30 -13.07 19.55 13.69
CA TYR A 30 -12.58 19.82 15.03
C TYR A 30 -11.04 19.89 15.08
N TYR A 31 -10.36 18.98 14.40
CA TYR A 31 -8.90 18.99 14.28
C TYR A 31 -8.40 20.29 13.68
N PHE A 32 -8.93 20.73 12.54
CA PHE A 32 -8.53 22.00 11.92
C PHE A 32 -8.77 23.20 12.83
N GLN A 33 -9.94 23.26 13.48
CA GLN A 33 -10.26 24.33 14.42
C GLN A 33 -9.30 24.35 15.62
N SER A 34 -8.97 23.18 16.18
CA SER A 34 -8.07 23.05 17.34
C SER A 34 -6.63 23.48 17.01
N ASN A 35 -6.21 23.30 15.76
CA ASN A 35 -4.89 23.70 15.24
C ASN A 35 -4.89 25.12 14.64
N GLN A 36 -5.97 25.90 14.83
CA GLN A 36 -6.08 27.28 14.31
C GLN A 36 -6.01 27.38 12.78
N ILE A 37 -6.41 26.32 12.07
CA ILE A 37 -6.50 26.30 10.61
C ILE A 37 -7.89 26.84 10.23
N THR A 38 -7.92 27.95 9.52
CA THR A 38 -9.17 28.59 9.05
C THR A 38 -9.75 27.82 7.86
N LEU A 39 -11.07 27.95 7.64
CA LEU A 39 -11.72 27.36 6.45
C LEU A 39 -11.19 27.97 5.15
N GLU A 40 -10.77 29.23 5.17
CA GLU A 40 -10.13 29.88 4.02
C GLU A 40 -8.79 29.21 3.69
N ASN A 41 -7.93 28.98 4.69
CA ASN A 41 -6.66 28.28 4.50
C ASN A 41 -6.88 26.86 3.99
N LEU A 42 -7.84 26.13 4.60
CA LEU A 42 -8.20 24.79 4.16
C LEU A 42 -8.70 24.76 2.71
N ALA A 43 -9.50 25.74 2.29
CA ALA A 43 -9.97 25.84 0.92
C ALA A 43 -8.81 26.06 -0.06
N LEU A 44 -7.84 26.91 0.29
CA LEU A 44 -6.63 27.15 -0.53
C LEU A 44 -5.75 25.90 -0.62
N GLU A 45 -5.53 25.19 0.50
CA GLU A 45 -4.76 23.94 0.50
C GLU A 45 -5.43 22.87 -0.38
N LEU A 46 -6.75 22.69 -0.26
CA LEU A 46 -7.48 21.75 -1.11
C LEU A 46 -7.45 22.15 -2.59
N GLN A 47 -7.45 23.44 -2.91
CA GLN A 47 -7.28 23.91 -4.29
C GLN A 47 -5.92 23.53 -4.86
N GLU A 48 -4.86 23.69 -4.07
CA GLU A 48 -3.48 23.43 -4.48
C GLU A 48 -3.19 21.92 -4.54
N GLU A 49 -3.64 21.14 -3.57
CA GLU A 49 -3.44 19.69 -3.53
C GLU A 49 -4.22 18.95 -4.62
N PHE A 50 -5.39 19.46 -5.01
CA PHE A 50 -6.19 18.91 -6.11
C PHE A 50 -6.10 19.75 -7.40
N ALA A 51 -4.99 20.47 -7.56
CA ALA A 51 -4.68 21.18 -8.79
C ALA A 51 -4.53 20.21 -9.98
N GLU A 52 -4.65 20.75 -11.19
CA GLU A 52 -4.71 19.95 -12.42
C GLU A 52 -3.42 19.17 -12.72
N ASN A 53 -2.27 19.72 -12.33
CA ASN A 53 -0.96 19.08 -12.40
C ASN A 53 -0.77 17.95 -11.36
N LYS A 54 -1.57 17.93 -10.28
CA LYS A 54 -1.59 16.88 -9.25
C LYS A 54 -2.72 15.86 -9.48
N CYS A 55 -3.36 15.91 -10.64
CA CYS A 55 -4.40 14.99 -11.05
C CYS A 55 -4.01 14.28 -12.34
N ILE A 56 -4.23 12.97 -12.40
CA ILE A 56 -3.85 12.17 -13.57
C ILE A 56 -5.07 11.45 -14.14
N SER A 57 -5.18 11.45 -15.46
CA SER A 57 -6.17 10.63 -16.18
C SER A 57 -5.48 9.46 -16.86
N VAL A 58 -5.91 8.27 -16.48
CA VAL A 58 -5.39 6.98 -16.95
C VAL A 58 -6.44 6.35 -17.86
N ASN A 59 -6.19 6.37 -19.16
CA ASN A 59 -7.08 5.85 -20.19
C ASN A 59 -6.37 4.81 -21.04
N SER A 60 -7.06 3.69 -21.28
CA SER A 60 -6.51 2.45 -21.81
C SER A 60 -5.85 2.48 -23.19
N LYS A 61 -6.02 3.57 -23.95
CA LYS A 61 -5.54 3.69 -25.34
C LYS A 61 -4.29 4.58 -25.50
N ASP A 62 -4.02 5.46 -24.54
CA ASP A 62 -2.94 6.46 -24.59
C ASP A 62 -2.26 6.60 -23.21
N GLU A 63 -1.86 5.47 -22.63
CA GLU A 63 -1.01 5.47 -21.44
C GLU A 63 0.44 5.71 -21.87
N SER A 64 0.98 6.89 -21.56
CA SER A 64 2.42 7.09 -21.62
C SER A 64 3.07 6.29 -20.48
N GLU A 65 4.25 5.73 -20.74
CA GLU A 65 5.08 5.01 -19.76
C GLU A 65 5.23 5.80 -18.44
N GLN A 66 5.35 7.13 -18.55
CA GLN A 66 5.41 8.06 -17.42
C GLN A 66 4.18 8.00 -16.51
N LYS A 67 2.97 7.86 -17.07
CA LYS A 67 1.74 7.75 -16.27
C LYS A 67 1.70 6.44 -15.51
N GLN A 68 2.17 5.35 -16.10
CA GLN A 68 2.22 4.05 -15.44
C GLN A 68 3.23 4.05 -14.29
N ILE A 69 4.39 4.66 -14.48
CA ILE A 69 5.40 4.85 -13.42
C ILE A 69 4.79 5.67 -12.28
N ALA A 70 4.23 6.86 -12.57
CA ALA A 70 3.65 7.74 -11.56
C ALA A 70 2.52 7.08 -10.75
N VAL A 71 1.75 6.19 -11.38
CA VAL A 71 0.62 5.49 -10.75
C VAL A 71 1.08 4.31 -9.88
N ASN A 72 2.30 3.80 -10.11
CA ASN A 72 2.92 2.72 -9.33
C ASN A 72 3.90 3.21 -8.25
N THR A 73 4.19 4.51 -8.21
CA THR A 73 5.07 5.14 -7.22
C THR A 73 4.36 6.23 -6.42
N LEU A 74 3.06 6.06 -6.17
CA LEU A 74 2.23 7.06 -5.48
C LEU A 74 2.62 7.27 -4.02
N GLU A 75 3.35 6.33 -3.44
CA GLU A 75 3.89 6.37 -2.10
C GLU A 75 5.20 7.18 -1.98
N ASP A 76 5.85 7.47 -3.11
CA ASP A 76 7.11 8.23 -3.11
C ASP A 76 6.88 9.67 -2.66
N SER A 77 7.80 10.22 -1.89
CA SER A 77 7.73 11.60 -1.38
C SER A 77 7.69 12.64 -2.50
N ASP A 78 8.27 12.31 -3.65
CA ASP A 78 8.35 13.20 -4.82
C ASP A 78 7.10 13.09 -5.70
N ASN A 79 6.18 12.18 -5.38
CA ASN A 79 4.93 12.00 -6.10
C ASN A 79 3.83 12.87 -5.50
N GLU A 80 3.48 13.93 -6.22
CA GLU A 80 2.45 14.89 -5.79
C GLU A 80 1.04 14.55 -6.31
N TYR A 81 0.84 13.43 -7.02
CA TYR A 81 -0.48 13.09 -7.53
C TYR A 81 -1.45 12.72 -6.39
N ARG A 82 -2.60 13.40 -6.34
CA ARG A 82 -3.65 13.23 -5.32
C ARG A 82 -4.92 12.59 -5.82
N ALA A 83 -5.22 12.71 -7.12
CA ALA A 83 -6.43 12.15 -7.70
C ALA A 83 -6.16 11.47 -9.05
N ILE A 84 -6.77 10.30 -9.21
CA ILE A 84 -6.64 9.46 -10.41
C ILE A 84 -8.03 9.25 -11.01
N PHE A 85 -8.18 9.66 -12.26
CA PHE A 85 -9.40 9.43 -13.04
C PHE A 85 -9.19 8.25 -13.98
N ALA A 86 -9.91 7.16 -13.74
CA ALA A 86 -9.83 5.93 -14.53
C ALA A 86 -11.22 5.52 -15.04
N VAL A 87 -11.28 5.02 -16.29
CA VAL A 87 -12.52 4.58 -16.94
C VAL A 87 -12.69 3.06 -16.91
N ASP A 88 -11.66 2.29 -17.30
CA ASP A 88 -11.84 0.83 -17.47
C ASP A 88 -10.55 -0.01 -17.40
N LYS A 89 -9.54 0.45 -16.64
CA LYS A 89 -8.25 -0.25 -16.51
C LYS A 89 -7.62 -0.03 -15.15
N LEU A 90 -8.10 -0.77 -14.15
CA LEU A 90 -7.27 -1.11 -12.98
C LEU A 90 -7.05 -2.64 -12.96
N ASN A 91 -6.94 -3.21 -14.16
CA ASN A 91 -6.73 -4.63 -14.38
C ASN A 91 -5.22 -4.89 -14.54
N GLU A 92 -4.67 -5.49 -13.49
CA GLU A 92 -3.33 -6.09 -13.35
C GLU A 92 -2.15 -5.10 -13.35
N GLY A 93 -1.47 -5.01 -12.21
CA GLY A 93 -0.25 -4.20 -12.03
C GLY A 93 -0.39 -3.03 -11.07
N TRP A 94 -1.62 -2.64 -10.69
CA TRP A 94 -1.83 -1.56 -9.73
C TRP A 94 -1.77 -2.06 -8.29
N ASP A 95 -0.70 -1.68 -7.58
CA ASP A 95 -0.48 -1.96 -6.16
C ASP A 95 -0.17 -0.63 -5.46
N VAL A 96 -1.18 -0.04 -4.82
CA VAL A 96 -1.07 1.26 -4.17
C VAL A 96 -1.34 1.08 -2.69
N LEU A 97 -0.35 1.43 -1.88
CA LEU A 97 -0.40 1.26 -0.43
C LEU A 97 -1.05 2.46 0.29
N ASN A 98 -1.20 3.59 -0.38
CA ASN A 98 -1.80 4.84 0.14
C ASN A 98 -3.13 5.19 -0.55
N LEU A 99 -3.90 4.18 -0.96
CA LEU A 99 -5.25 4.39 -1.47
C LEU A 99 -6.24 4.44 -0.31
N PHE A 100 -6.78 5.63 -0.04
CA PHE A 100 -7.72 5.84 1.07
C PHE A 100 -9.18 5.94 0.60
N ASP A 101 -9.42 6.50 -0.58
CA ASP A 101 -10.77 6.73 -1.10
C ASP A 101 -10.92 6.22 -2.53
N ILE A 102 -12.06 5.59 -2.81
CA ILE A 102 -12.49 5.23 -4.17
C ILE A 102 -13.86 5.86 -4.41
N VAL A 103 -13.98 6.69 -5.45
CA VAL A 103 -15.24 7.36 -5.81
C VAL A 103 -15.77 6.82 -7.12
N ARG A 104 -16.94 6.17 -7.06
CA ARG A 104 -17.68 5.69 -8.23
C ARG A 104 -18.60 6.79 -8.76
N LEU A 105 -18.38 7.20 -10.01
CA LEU A 105 -19.10 8.32 -10.65
C LEU A 105 -20.25 7.90 -11.58
N TYR A 106 -20.51 6.60 -11.75
CA TYR A 106 -21.58 6.07 -12.58
C TYR A 106 -22.54 5.19 -11.77
N ASP A 107 -23.74 4.97 -12.30
CA ASP A 107 -24.82 4.17 -11.68
C ASP A 107 -25.31 3.03 -12.59
N THR A 108 -24.47 2.58 -13.51
CA THR A 108 -24.79 1.42 -14.36
C THR A 108 -24.67 0.13 -13.55
N ARG A 109 -25.55 -0.84 -13.86
CA ARG A 109 -25.57 -2.17 -13.24
C ARG A 109 -25.63 -3.25 -14.30
N ASP A 110 -24.69 -4.21 -14.20
CA ASP A 110 -24.55 -5.31 -15.16
C ASP A 110 -24.95 -6.68 -14.60
N ALA A 111 -25.62 -6.71 -13.44
CA ALA A 111 -25.98 -7.94 -12.77
C ALA A 111 -27.14 -8.68 -13.45
N LYS A 112 -27.00 -10.00 -13.56
CA LYS A 112 -28.03 -10.91 -14.08
C LYS A 112 -28.19 -12.10 -13.13
N LYS A 113 -29.45 -12.46 -12.83
CA LYS A 113 -29.82 -13.66 -12.07
C LYS A 113 -29.16 -13.80 -10.68
N GLY A 114 -29.04 -12.70 -9.93
CA GLY A 114 -28.55 -12.72 -8.55
C GLY A 114 -27.04 -12.94 -8.38
N LYS A 115 -26.27 -12.89 -9.48
CA LYS A 115 -24.80 -12.89 -9.44
C LYS A 115 -24.27 -11.48 -9.69
N PRO A 116 -23.20 -11.05 -9.00
CA PRO A 116 -22.53 -9.78 -9.29
C PRO A 116 -22.16 -9.68 -10.77
N GLY A 117 -22.38 -8.50 -11.36
CA GLY A 117 -21.94 -8.21 -12.73
C GLY A 117 -20.41 -8.20 -12.83
N LYS A 118 -19.87 -8.30 -14.05
CA LYS A 118 -18.41 -8.24 -14.27
C LYS A 118 -17.78 -6.97 -13.67
N THR A 119 -18.45 -5.84 -13.87
CA THR A 119 -18.05 -4.52 -13.36
C THR A 119 -17.99 -4.48 -11.84
N THR A 120 -19.00 -5.03 -11.16
CA THR A 120 -19.03 -5.12 -9.69
C THR A 120 -17.93 -6.03 -9.15
N LEU A 121 -17.63 -7.12 -9.85
CA LEU A 121 -16.54 -8.02 -9.46
C LEU A 121 -15.17 -7.33 -9.60
N SER A 122 -14.94 -6.58 -10.68
CA SER A 122 -13.71 -5.79 -10.85
C SER A 122 -13.59 -4.67 -9.80
N GLU A 123 -14.69 -4.01 -9.45
CA GLU A 123 -14.70 -3.02 -8.37
C GLU A 123 -14.36 -3.67 -7.01
N ALA A 124 -14.93 -4.84 -6.71
CA ALA A 124 -14.63 -5.57 -5.48
C ALA A 124 -13.16 -6.04 -5.42
N GLN A 125 -12.59 -6.46 -6.56
CA GLN A 125 -11.16 -6.76 -6.66
C GLN A 125 -10.29 -5.52 -6.45
N LEU A 126 -10.71 -4.37 -6.97
CA LEU A 126 -10.02 -3.10 -6.76
C LEU A 126 -9.99 -2.73 -5.27
N ILE A 127 -11.14 -2.84 -4.59
CA ILE A 127 -11.23 -2.66 -3.14
C ILE A 127 -10.29 -3.64 -2.44
N GLY A 128 -10.23 -4.90 -2.86
CA GLY A 128 -9.30 -5.89 -2.29
C GLY A 128 -7.83 -5.55 -2.47
N ARG A 129 -7.47 -4.90 -3.58
CA ARG A 129 -6.10 -4.43 -3.82
C ARG A 129 -5.78 -3.17 -3.03
N GLY A 130 -6.76 -2.27 -2.87
CA GLY A 130 -6.63 -1.01 -2.13
C GLY A 130 -6.71 -1.15 -0.61
N ALA A 131 -7.41 -2.16 -0.10
CA ALA A 131 -7.56 -2.45 1.33
C ALA A 131 -6.29 -3.10 1.91
N ARG A 132 -5.17 -2.39 1.81
CA ARG A 132 -3.85 -2.79 2.31
C ARG A 132 -3.41 -1.90 3.46
N TYR A 133 -2.51 -2.43 4.26
CA TYR A 133 -1.90 -1.68 5.35
C TYR A 133 -0.84 -0.72 4.79
N CYS A 134 -1.16 0.57 4.81
CA CYS A 134 -0.21 1.63 4.52
C CYS A 134 1.02 1.48 5.45
N PRO A 135 2.26 1.41 4.91
CA PRO A 135 3.47 1.15 5.68
C PRO A 135 4.00 2.41 6.37
N PHE A 136 3.13 3.14 7.07
CA PHE A 136 3.54 4.28 7.88
C PHE A 136 3.83 3.85 9.32
N ARG A 137 4.82 4.51 9.92
CA ARG A 137 5.17 4.38 11.34
C ARG A 137 5.46 5.76 11.91
N LEU A 138 4.98 6.03 13.11
CA LEU A 138 5.36 7.21 13.89
C LEU A 138 6.57 6.92 14.77
N GLU A 139 6.60 5.73 15.35
CA GLU A 139 7.65 5.28 16.25
C GLU A 139 8.41 4.11 15.61
N ASN A 140 9.68 3.93 16.00
CA ASN A 140 10.55 2.94 15.36
C ASN A 140 10.14 1.49 15.64
N ASP A 141 9.38 1.26 16.71
CA ASP A 141 8.89 -0.03 17.18
C ASP A 141 7.54 -0.45 16.56
N GLN A 142 6.83 0.48 15.91
CA GLN A 142 5.56 0.18 15.26
C GLN A 142 5.75 -0.79 14.09
N PRO A 143 4.90 -1.83 13.99
CA PRO A 143 5.00 -2.80 12.91
C PRO A 143 4.59 -2.17 11.57
N LEU A 144 5.41 -2.37 10.54
CA LEU A 144 5.06 -2.04 9.16
C LEU A 144 4.08 -3.08 8.59
N TYR A 145 3.21 -2.64 7.69
CA TYR A 145 2.22 -3.48 7.00
C TYR A 145 1.25 -4.21 7.96
N GLN A 146 0.97 -3.63 9.11
CA GLN A 146 0.03 -4.17 10.09
C GLN A 146 -0.92 -3.07 10.58
N ARG A 147 -2.10 -3.49 11.03
CA ARG A 147 -3.06 -2.61 11.70
C ARG A 147 -2.52 -2.21 13.08
N LYS A 148 -2.58 -0.93 13.42
CA LYS A 148 -1.99 -0.35 14.64
C LYS A 148 -3.04 0.24 15.58
N TYR A 149 -4.10 0.82 15.02
CA TYR A 149 -5.03 1.68 15.76
C TYR A 149 -6.45 1.09 15.88
N ASP A 150 -6.57 -0.23 15.81
CA ASP A 150 -7.86 -0.90 16.06
C ASP A 150 -8.24 -0.77 17.54
N ILE A 151 -9.54 -0.68 17.82
CA ILE A 151 -10.03 -0.52 19.19
C ILE A 151 -9.87 -1.86 19.92
N LEU A 152 -8.84 -1.98 20.74
CA LEU A 152 -8.63 -3.12 21.62
C LEU A 152 -8.98 -2.70 23.05
N ASN A 153 -10.06 -3.27 23.60
CA ASN A 153 -10.47 -3.15 25.02
C ASN A 153 -10.90 -1.75 25.51
N ASP A 154 -12.09 -1.28 25.11
CA ASP A 154 -12.74 -0.06 25.63
C ASP A 154 -11.88 1.23 25.58
N GLU A 155 -10.78 1.22 24.83
CA GLU A 155 -9.93 2.39 24.60
C GLU A 155 -10.58 3.37 23.62
N LYS A 156 -10.29 4.67 23.80
CA LYS A 156 -10.75 5.70 22.87
C LYS A 156 -10.06 5.47 21.52
N GLU A 157 -10.85 5.48 20.45
CA GLU A 157 -10.36 5.40 19.07
C GLU A 157 -9.27 6.44 18.80
N HIS A 158 -8.14 5.99 18.24
CA HIS A 158 -7.01 6.85 17.91
C HIS A 158 -7.24 7.56 16.58
N ASP A 159 -6.95 8.87 16.48
CA ASP A 159 -7.27 9.69 15.31
C ASP A 159 -6.64 9.16 14.01
N LEU A 160 -5.42 8.60 14.09
CA LEU A 160 -4.71 7.99 12.95
C LEU A 160 -5.30 6.67 12.45
N LYS A 161 -6.36 6.16 13.09
CA LYS A 161 -7.13 5.04 12.53
C LYS A 161 -7.72 5.40 11.16
N LEU A 162 -7.99 6.68 10.88
CA LEU A 162 -8.42 7.15 9.57
C LEU A 162 -7.44 6.74 8.45
N CYS A 163 -6.14 6.66 8.76
CA CYS A 163 -5.09 6.21 7.82
C CYS A 163 -5.03 4.68 7.65
N GLU A 164 -5.90 3.93 8.33
CA GLU A 164 -6.03 2.47 8.23
C GLU A 164 -7.39 2.04 7.66
N GLU A 165 -8.24 3.00 7.29
CA GLU A 165 -9.57 2.80 6.71
C GLU A 165 -9.56 3.17 5.22
N LEU A 166 -10.35 2.43 4.43
CA LEU A 166 -10.59 2.68 3.01
C LEU A 166 -12.08 3.00 2.81
N TYR A 167 -12.39 4.16 2.22
CA TYR A 167 -13.76 4.55 1.91
C TYR A 167 -14.09 4.27 0.45
N TYR A 168 -15.26 3.65 0.25
CA TYR A 168 -15.83 3.43 -1.07
C TYR A 168 -17.10 4.26 -1.22
N HIS A 169 -17.03 5.32 -2.01
CA HIS A 169 -18.13 6.23 -2.26
C HIS A 169 -18.87 5.84 -3.55
N SER A 170 -20.19 5.68 -3.46
CA SER A 170 -21.05 5.43 -4.61
C SER A 170 -22.39 6.16 -4.46
N ALA A 171 -23.08 6.36 -5.58
CA ALA A 171 -24.46 6.80 -5.54
C ALA A 171 -25.33 5.79 -4.78
N TYR A 172 -26.33 6.28 -4.03
CA TYR A 172 -27.19 5.42 -3.23
C TYR A 172 -28.02 4.48 -4.11
N ASN A 173 -27.61 3.21 -4.18
CA ASN A 173 -28.29 2.16 -4.91
C ASN A 173 -28.28 0.86 -4.10
N PRO A 174 -29.37 0.53 -3.37
CA PRO A 174 -29.41 -0.60 -2.45
C PRO A 174 -29.11 -1.96 -3.10
N ARG A 175 -29.52 -2.14 -4.36
CA ARG A 175 -29.29 -3.40 -5.08
C ARG A 175 -27.81 -3.57 -5.44
N TYR A 176 -27.17 -2.50 -5.87
CA TYR A 176 -25.74 -2.48 -6.14
C TYR A 176 -24.92 -2.72 -4.86
N ILE A 177 -25.28 -2.07 -3.75
CA ILE A 177 -24.60 -2.26 -2.46
C ILE A 177 -24.65 -3.74 -2.02
N GLN A 178 -25.81 -4.39 -2.18
CA GLN A 178 -25.96 -5.83 -1.89
C GLN A 178 -25.07 -6.71 -2.78
N GLU A 179 -24.95 -6.37 -4.07
CA GLU A 179 -24.08 -7.08 -5.01
C GLU A 179 -22.61 -6.89 -4.69
N LEU A 180 -22.21 -5.68 -4.33
CA LEU A 180 -20.84 -5.37 -3.92
C LEU A 180 -20.48 -6.14 -2.64
N HIS A 181 -21.37 -6.17 -1.64
CA HIS A 181 -21.16 -6.97 -0.42
C HIS A 181 -20.99 -8.47 -0.74
N SER A 182 -21.84 -9.00 -1.62
CA SER A 182 -21.74 -10.40 -2.06
C SER A 182 -20.40 -10.68 -2.76
N ALA A 183 -19.95 -9.76 -3.62
CA ALA A 183 -18.66 -9.89 -4.31
C ALA A 183 -17.46 -9.80 -3.33
N LEU A 184 -17.51 -8.91 -2.34
CA LEU A 184 -16.48 -8.79 -1.30
C LEU A 184 -16.39 -10.04 -0.41
N GLU A 185 -17.52 -10.70 -0.15
CA GLU A 185 -17.57 -11.99 0.55
C GLU A 185 -17.02 -13.14 -0.32
N GLU A 186 -17.29 -13.13 -1.63
CA GLU A 186 -16.74 -14.12 -2.57
C GLU A 186 -15.22 -14.01 -2.72
N ILE A 187 -14.67 -12.80 -2.71
CA ILE A 187 -13.22 -12.54 -2.77
C ILE A 187 -12.54 -12.81 -1.42
N GLY A 188 -13.32 -12.90 -0.32
CA GLY A 188 -12.81 -13.21 1.01
C GLY A 188 -12.26 -12.01 1.79
N ILE A 189 -12.51 -10.77 1.31
CA ILE A 189 -12.17 -9.53 2.04
C ILE A 189 -13.09 -9.38 3.25
N LYS A 190 -14.36 -9.77 3.10
CA LYS A 190 -15.37 -9.73 4.16
C LYS A 190 -15.76 -11.14 4.56
N ALA A 191 -15.78 -11.40 5.87
CA ALA A 191 -16.32 -12.65 6.38
C ALA A 191 -17.84 -12.72 6.19
N LYS A 192 -18.36 -13.83 5.65
CA LYS A 192 -19.81 -14.10 5.51
C LYS A 192 -20.54 -14.07 6.85
N THR A 193 -19.84 -14.46 7.92
CA THR A 193 -20.35 -14.42 9.28
C THR A 193 -19.20 -13.99 10.18
N SER A 194 -19.37 -12.88 10.89
CA SER A 194 -18.50 -12.50 11.99
C SER A 194 -19.21 -12.83 13.30
N LEU A 195 -18.51 -13.51 14.21
CA LEU A 195 -18.96 -13.73 15.58
C LEU A 195 -18.00 -12.98 16.49
N GLU A 196 -18.51 -12.03 17.26
CA GLU A 196 -17.73 -11.35 18.29
C GLU A 196 -17.50 -12.33 19.44
N CYS A 197 -16.31 -12.95 19.45
CA CYS A 197 -15.92 -13.88 20.50
C CYS A 197 -15.07 -13.14 21.53
N LYS A 198 -15.68 -12.79 22.67
CA LYS A 198 -14.93 -12.25 23.80
C LYS A 198 -14.06 -13.34 24.42
N LEU A 199 -12.74 -13.16 24.35
CA LEU A 199 -11.78 -14.10 24.91
C LEU A 199 -11.67 -13.86 26.42
N PHE A 200 -12.22 -14.77 27.21
CA PHE A 200 -12.07 -14.75 28.65
C PHE A 200 -11.15 -15.87 29.12
N LEU A 201 -10.26 -15.55 30.07
CA LEU A 201 -9.52 -16.58 30.78
C LEU A 201 -10.48 -17.40 31.65
N LYS A 202 -10.40 -18.72 31.54
CA LYS A 202 -11.19 -19.65 32.36
C LYS A 202 -10.97 -19.36 33.85
N PRO A 203 -12.02 -19.32 34.70
CA PRO A 203 -11.87 -19.05 36.13
C PRO A 203 -10.83 -19.95 36.82
N GLY A 204 -10.89 -21.27 36.56
CA GLY A 204 -9.92 -22.22 37.13
C GLY A 204 -8.48 -22.08 36.65
N PHE A 205 -8.21 -21.33 35.57
CA PHE A 205 -6.84 -20.94 35.20
C PHE A 205 -6.34 -19.78 36.06
N LYS A 206 -7.23 -18.83 36.39
CA LYS A 206 -6.90 -17.66 37.23
C LYS A 206 -6.50 -18.04 38.65
N ASP A 207 -6.98 -19.19 39.15
CA ASP A 207 -6.64 -19.67 40.48
C ASP A 207 -5.25 -20.31 40.60
N LYS A 208 -4.63 -20.70 39.46
CA LYS A 208 -3.34 -21.39 39.45
C LYS A 208 -2.22 -20.47 39.92
N SER A 209 -1.25 -21.03 40.67
CA SER A 209 -0.04 -20.33 41.09
C SER A 209 0.73 -19.72 39.91
N PHE A 210 0.73 -20.40 38.76
CA PHE A 210 1.33 -19.88 37.52
C PHE A 210 0.66 -18.59 37.02
N TYR A 211 -0.66 -18.44 37.13
CA TYR A 211 -1.32 -17.19 36.73
C TYR A 211 -1.04 -16.06 37.75
N LYS A 212 -0.97 -16.40 39.04
CA LYS A 212 -0.78 -15.41 40.13
C LYS A 212 0.67 -14.95 40.31
N ALA A 213 1.64 -15.80 40.00
CA ALA A 213 3.06 -15.55 40.31
C ALA A 213 4.03 -16.09 39.24
N GLY A 214 3.54 -16.59 38.10
CA GLY A 214 4.39 -17.06 37.02
C GLY A 214 5.08 -15.90 36.31
N ILE A 215 6.32 -16.12 35.90
CA ILE A 215 7.10 -15.17 35.11
C ILE A 215 7.14 -15.70 33.68
N ILE A 216 6.78 -14.85 32.72
CA ILE A 216 6.86 -15.17 31.29
C ILE A 216 8.01 -14.37 30.70
N PHE A 217 9.02 -15.08 30.20
CA PHE A 217 10.10 -14.46 29.43
C PHE A 217 9.72 -14.52 27.95
N LYS A 218 9.51 -13.36 27.35
CA LYS A 218 9.31 -13.23 25.90
C LYS A 218 10.66 -12.97 25.27
N ASN A 219 11.07 -13.85 24.35
CA ASN A 219 12.23 -13.59 23.51
C ASN A 219 11.82 -12.66 22.38
N GLU A 220 12.52 -11.54 22.25
CA GLU A 220 12.33 -10.61 21.13
C GLU A 220 13.60 -10.59 20.27
N ARG A 221 13.41 -10.57 18.95
CA ARG A 221 14.53 -10.46 18.01
C ARG A 221 14.86 -8.99 17.84
N ILE A 222 16.07 -8.60 18.25
CA ILE A 222 16.57 -7.24 18.03
C ILE A 222 17.20 -7.19 16.62
N LYS A 223 16.79 -6.21 15.82
CA LYS A 223 17.37 -5.98 14.48
C LYS A 223 18.81 -5.51 14.64
N TYR A 224 19.76 -6.31 14.18
CA TYR A 224 21.18 -5.95 14.17
C TYR A 224 21.49 -5.11 12.93
N ALA A 225 21.71 -3.81 13.12
CA ALA A 225 21.93 -2.83 12.05
C ALA A 225 23.29 -2.95 11.35
N ARG A 226 24.19 -3.81 11.85
CA ARG A 226 25.55 -4.02 11.31
C ARG A 226 26.40 -2.75 11.22
N GLU A 227 26.14 -1.76 12.07
CA GLU A 227 26.90 -0.50 12.14
C GLU A 227 28.38 -0.72 12.51
N ASP A 228 28.67 -1.83 13.17
CA ASP A 228 29.99 -2.34 13.55
C ASP A 228 30.67 -3.18 12.45
N VAL A 229 29.97 -3.47 11.35
CA VAL A 229 30.54 -4.18 10.20
C VAL A 229 31.26 -3.19 9.28
N LEU A 230 32.53 -2.96 9.56
CA LEU A 230 33.40 -2.02 8.84
C LEU A 230 33.96 -2.58 7.51
N GLY A 231 33.70 -3.86 7.19
CA GLY A 231 34.22 -4.49 5.97
C GLY A 231 33.84 -5.96 5.84
N LEU A 232 34.30 -6.58 4.75
CA LEU A 232 34.15 -8.02 4.56
C LEU A 232 34.99 -8.77 5.60
N ASN A 233 34.50 -9.93 6.04
CA ASN A 233 35.25 -10.76 6.97
C ASN A 233 36.60 -11.16 6.35
N ALA A 234 37.70 -10.98 7.10
CA ALA A 234 39.05 -11.31 6.64
C ALA A 234 39.16 -12.75 6.10
N SER A 235 38.43 -13.69 6.69
CA SER A 235 38.36 -15.08 6.21
C SER A 235 37.88 -15.15 4.75
N PHE A 236 36.92 -14.31 4.34
CA PHE A 236 36.43 -14.29 2.96
C PHE A 236 37.39 -13.59 1.99
N ILE A 237 38.09 -12.55 2.45
CA ILE A 237 39.09 -11.79 1.68
C ILE A 237 40.34 -12.66 1.40
N GLU A 238 40.76 -13.43 2.40
CA GLU A 238 41.95 -14.28 2.35
C GLU A 238 41.70 -15.64 1.68
N THR A 239 40.44 -16.04 1.50
CA THR A 239 40.08 -17.28 0.81
C THR A 239 40.34 -17.16 -0.69
N ILE A 240 40.93 -18.21 -1.27
CA ILE A 240 41.15 -18.33 -2.71
C ILE A 240 39.84 -18.73 -3.37
N HIS A 241 39.33 -17.88 -4.26
CA HIS A 241 38.13 -18.16 -5.04
C HIS A 241 38.53 -18.68 -6.42
N LYS A 242 38.14 -19.93 -6.68
CA LYS A 242 38.41 -20.59 -7.96
C LYS A 242 37.24 -20.37 -8.89
N THR A 243 37.43 -19.60 -9.96
CA THR A 243 36.37 -19.33 -10.93
C THR A 243 36.79 -19.75 -12.34
N HIS A 244 35.82 -20.26 -13.10
CA HIS A 244 36.00 -20.59 -14.50
C HIS A 244 35.58 -19.38 -15.33
N LEU A 245 36.56 -18.63 -15.83
CA LEU A 245 36.29 -17.53 -16.74
C LEU A 245 36.29 -18.07 -18.18
N LEU A 246 35.33 -17.62 -18.98
CA LEU A 246 35.42 -17.78 -20.43
C LEU A 246 36.59 -16.92 -20.92
N SER A 247 37.63 -17.55 -21.48
CA SER A 247 38.70 -16.79 -22.12
C SER A 247 38.15 -16.11 -23.37
N GLY A 248 38.31 -14.79 -23.47
CA GLY A 248 37.70 -13.90 -24.47
C GLY A 248 38.14 -14.09 -25.92
N TYR A 249 37.84 -15.25 -26.50
CA TYR A 249 37.69 -15.35 -27.94
C TYR A 249 36.28 -14.86 -28.29
N SER A 250 36.18 -13.66 -28.87
CA SER A 250 34.97 -13.25 -29.60
C SER A 250 34.84 -14.14 -30.82
N GLN A 251 33.83 -15.01 -30.86
CA GLN A 251 33.51 -15.80 -32.05
C GLN A 251 32.48 -15.01 -32.88
N SER A 252 32.87 -14.52 -34.06
CA SER A 252 31.88 -14.11 -35.07
C SER A 252 31.50 -15.33 -35.89
N LEU A 253 30.24 -15.75 -35.78
CA LEU A 253 29.68 -16.83 -36.59
C LEU A 253 29.16 -16.24 -37.92
N THR A 254 29.74 -16.68 -39.04
CA THR A 254 29.21 -16.43 -40.38
C THR A 254 28.13 -17.48 -40.67
N VAL A 255 26.91 -17.04 -40.99
CA VAL A 255 25.67 -17.87 -41.04
C VAL A 255 25.73 -19.07 -42.01
N PHE A 256 26.68 -19.10 -42.94
CA PHE A 256 26.77 -20.11 -44.02
C PHE A 256 28.00 -21.02 -43.96
N GLU A 257 28.80 -20.98 -42.90
CA GLU A 257 29.92 -21.92 -42.73
C GLU A 257 29.53 -23.05 -41.77
N ASP A 258 29.26 -24.23 -42.31
CA ASP A 258 29.12 -25.46 -41.55
C ASP A 258 30.51 -25.97 -41.12
N GLU A 259 31.01 -25.52 -39.96
CA GLU A 259 32.02 -26.30 -39.22
C GLU A 259 31.84 -26.30 -37.69
N LYS A 260 32.24 -27.45 -37.13
CA LYS A 260 32.06 -27.98 -35.76
C LYS A 260 32.13 -26.94 -34.64
N GLN A 261 31.15 -26.98 -33.72
CA GLN A 261 31.14 -26.25 -32.45
C GLN A 261 32.47 -26.44 -31.70
N LYS A 262 33.38 -25.46 -31.78
CA LYS A 262 34.58 -25.41 -30.96
C LYS A 262 34.17 -24.95 -29.56
N GLN A 263 34.20 -25.87 -28.59
CA GLN A 263 33.87 -25.59 -27.20
C GLN A 263 34.70 -24.41 -26.66
N ALA A 264 34.02 -23.48 -26.00
CA ALA A 264 34.66 -22.34 -25.34
C ALA A 264 35.66 -22.86 -24.30
N ASN A 265 36.95 -22.57 -24.51
CA ASN A 265 37.99 -22.92 -23.55
C ASN A 265 37.78 -22.14 -22.25
N LYS A 266 37.30 -22.82 -21.21
CA LYS A 266 37.22 -22.27 -19.86
C LYS A 266 38.56 -22.50 -19.16
N LYS A 267 39.30 -21.43 -18.90
CA LYS A 267 40.53 -21.52 -18.08
C LYS A 267 40.16 -21.22 -16.63
N GLN A 268 40.49 -22.14 -15.74
CA GLN A 268 40.36 -21.92 -14.31
C GLN A 268 41.47 -20.97 -13.87
N LYS A 269 41.10 -19.89 -13.17
CA LYS A 269 42.04 -18.96 -12.57
C LYS A 269 41.65 -18.75 -11.12
N ASP A 270 42.67 -18.75 -10.28
CA ASP A 270 42.55 -18.51 -8.86
C ASP A 270 42.73 -17.00 -8.62
N TYR A 271 41.78 -16.40 -7.90
CA TYR A 271 41.84 -14.98 -7.57
C TYR A 271 41.68 -14.75 -6.07
N PHE A 272 42.37 -13.73 -5.57
CA PHE A 272 42.12 -13.16 -4.25
C PHE A 272 41.24 -11.93 -4.40
N ILE A 273 40.30 -11.71 -3.49
CA ILE A 273 39.40 -10.56 -3.57
C ILE A 273 40.19 -9.24 -3.41
N LYS A 274 41.23 -9.23 -2.58
CA LYS A 274 42.19 -8.11 -2.45
C LYS A 274 42.86 -7.68 -3.77
N SER A 275 42.85 -8.54 -4.80
CA SER A 275 43.47 -8.23 -6.10
C SER A 275 42.57 -7.42 -7.04
N PHE A 276 41.29 -7.21 -6.69
CA PHE A 276 40.32 -6.51 -7.54
C PHE A 276 40.10 -5.03 -7.19
N GLY A 277 40.75 -4.48 -6.17
CA GLY A 277 40.70 -3.04 -5.87
C GLY A 277 41.13 -2.68 -4.44
N SER A 278 41.50 -1.41 -4.23
CA SER A 278 42.03 -0.86 -2.98
C SER A 278 40.99 -0.51 -1.91
N SER A 279 39.73 -0.91 -2.12
CA SER A 279 38.60 -0.64 -1.21
C SER A 279 37.96 -1.94 -0.67
N VAL A 280 38.73 -3.04 -0.67
CA VAL A 280 38.38 -4.34 -0.06
C VAL A 280 39.06 -4.46 1.28
#